data_AF-A0A2I0L6K0-F1
#
_entry.id   AF-A0A2I0L6K0-F1
#
_cell.length_a   1.000
_cell.length_b   1.000
_cell.length_c   1.000
_cell.angle_alpha   90.00
_cell.angle_beta   90.00
_cell.angle_gamma   90.00
#
_symmetry.space_group_name_H-M   'P 1'
#
loop_
_entity.id
_entity.type
_entity.pdbx_description
1 polymer ?
#
loop_
_entity_poly.entity_id
_entity_poly.type
_entity_poly.pdbx_seq_one_letter_code
_entity_poly.pdbx_strand_id
1 'polypeptide(L)'
;MVRIALECEKRADKDKMKLLDEPLWTMYCNGKKTGYGVKREANGEDLNVMELLKAVSMGAGVLPGNSDVEGPDGELAYMRAHFERVVGSKDSETLYMLSPEGNTGPELSIFFVRI
;
A
#
# COMPACT_ATOMS: atom_id res chain seq x y z
N MET A 1 11.95 -0.70 -10.90
CA MET A 1 11.76 -0.61 -9.44
C MET A 1 11.07 0.70 -9.11
N VAL A 2 9.84 0.64 -8.62
CA VAL A 2 9.09 1.79 -8.10
C VAL A 2 9.32 1.90 -6.60
N ARG A 3 9.58 3.12 -6.12
CA ARG A 3 9.78 3.40 -4.69
C ARG A 3 8.75 4.43 -4.24
N ILE A 4 7.92 4.04 -3.29
CA ILE A 4 6.94 4.91 -2.66
C ILE A 4 7.46 5.23 -1.26
N ALA A 5 7.67 6.50 -0.93
CA ALA A 5 7.90 6.93 0.44
C ALA A 5 6.67 7.68 0.96
N LEU A 6 6.24 7.30 2.16
CA LEU A 6 5.19 7.93 2.93
C LEU A 6 5.87 8.55 4.14
N GLU A 7 5.99 9.88 4.10
CA GLU A 7 6.71 10.67 5.09
C GLU A 7 5.75 11.49 5.96
N CYS A 8 6.01 11.57 7.26
CA CYS A 8 5.32 12.48 8.15
C CYS A 8 6.27 13.08 9.18
N GLU A 9 5.96 14.27 9.69
CA GLU A 9 6.76 14.91 10.73
C GLU A 9 6.67 14.15 12.05
N LYS A 10 7.82 13.93 12.69
CA LYS A 10 7.89 13.39 14.04
C LYS A 10 7.34 14.42 15.03
N ARG A 11 6.39 13.99 15.86
CA ARG A 11 5.80 14.85 16.89
C ARG A 11 6.07 14.28 18.28
N ALA A 12 6.58 15.11 19.18
CA ALA A 12 6.99 14.70 20.54
C ALA A 12 5.82 14.21 21.41
N ASP A 13 4.62 14.70 21.17
CA ASP A 13 3.37 14.30 21.84
C ASP A 13 2.81 12.96 21.32
N LYS A 14 3.23 12.55 20.12
CA LYS A 14 2.80 11.31 19.46
C LYS A 14 3.74 10.13 19.68
N ASP A 15 4.64 10.19 20.66
CA ASP A 15 5.63 9.14 20.89
C ASP A 15 5.01 7.76 21.25
N LYS A 16 3.71 7.74 21.55
CA LYS A 16 2.90 6.52 21.79
C LYS A 16 2.15 6.00 20.55
N MET A 17 2.01 6.80 19.48
CA MET A 17 1.33 6.39 18.25
C MET A 17 2.23 5.44 17.47
N LYS A 18 1.71 4.32 16.98
CA LYS A 18 2.47 3.43 16.10
C LYS A 18 2.68 4.11 14.75
N LEU A 19 3.78 3.80 14.07
CA LEU A 19 4.12 4.41 12.78
C LEU A 19 2.97 4.30 11.77
N LEU A 20 2.43 3.09 11.56
CA LEU A 20 1.32 2.85 10.62
C LEU A 20 -0.04 3.43 11.08
N ASP A 21 -0.12 3.99 12.29
CA ASP A 21 -1.31 4.66 12.80
C ASP A 21 -1.31 6.17 12.51
N GLU A 22 -0.27 6.70 11.85
CA GLU A 22 -0.26 8.11 11.47
C GLU A 22 -1.37 8.41 10.45
N PRO A 23 -2.12 9.51 10.66
CA PRO A 23 -3.33 9.79 9.90
C PRO A 23 -3.06 10.38 8.52
N LEU A 24 -1.89 11.00 8.32
CA LEU A 24 -1.55 11.75 7.11
C LEU A 24 -0.07 11.55 6.76
N TRP A 25 0.17 11.27 5.49
CA TRP A 25 1.47 11.04 4.91
C TRP A 25 1.66 11.93 3.70
N THR A 26 2.84 12.51 3.53
CA THR A 26 3.28 13.06 2.24
C THR A 26 3.82 11.91 1.42
N MET A 27 3.29 11.74 0.21
CA MET A 27 3.68 10.66 -0.68
C MET A 27 4.70 11.13 -1.71
N TYR A 28 5.79 10.38 -1.82
CA TYR A 28 6.82 10.54 -2.84
C TYR A 28 6.91 9.29 -3.68
N CYS A 29 6.91 9.44 -5.01
CA CYS A 29 7.21 8.37 -5.95
C CYS A 29 8.57 8.64 -6.59
N ASN A 30 9.51 7.70 -6.41
CA ASN A 30 10.88 7.80 -6.91
C ASN A 30 11.56 9.14 -6.55
N GLY A 31 11.35 9.61 -5.32
CA GLY A 31 11.93 10.85 -4.78
C GLY A 31 11.19 12.13 -5.17
N LYS A 32 10.12 12.05 -5.98
CA LYS A 32 9.29 13.21 -6.34
C LYS A 32 8.02 13.21 -5.52
N LYS A 33 7.68 14.35 -4.90
CA LYS A 33 6.40 14.51 -4.20
C LYS A 33 5.25 14.36 -5.21
N THR A 34 4.37 13.40 -4.96
CA THR A 34 3.24 13.07 -5.84
C THR A 34 1.88 13.33 -5.22
N GLY A 35 1.80 13.49 -3.90
CA GLY A 35 0.53 13.77 -3.23
C GLY A 35 0.56 13.50 -1.74
N TYR A 36 -0.60 13.09 -1.20
CA TYR A 36 -0.78 12.74 0.20
C TYR A 36 -1.52 11.41 0.33
N GLY A 37 -1.22 10.66 1.38
CA GLY A 37 -1.93 9.46 1.77
C GLY A 37 -2.61 9.66 3.12
N VAL A 38 -3.86 9.22 3.25
CA VAL A 38 -4.59 9.25 4.52
C VAL A 38 -4.90 7.84 4.97
N LYS A 39 -4.75 7.59 6.27
CA LYS A 39 -5.22 6.34 6.85
C LYS A 39 -6.75 6.37 6.88
N ARG A 40 -7.37 5.29 6.41
CA ARG A 40 -8.82 5.07 6.50
C ARG A 40 -9.10 3.62 6.86
N GLU A 41 -10.25 3.39 7.47
CA GLU A 41 -10.78 2.04 7.64
C GLU A 41 -11.27 1.47 6.31
N ALA A 42 -11.27 0.14 6.21
CA ALA A 42 -11.84 -0.56 5.06
C ALA A 42 -13.37 -0.35 5.01
N ASN A 43 -13.88 -0.06 3.81
CA ASN A 43 -15.31 0.06 3.53
C ASN A 43 -15.86 -1.25 2.93
N GLY A 44 -17.15 -1.28 2.58
CA GLY A 44 -17.79 -2.47 2.01
C GLY A 44 -17.19 -2.93 0.68
N GLU A 45 -16.73 -2.00 -0.16
CA GLU A 45 -16.08 -2.31 -1.44
C GLU A 45 -14.71 -2.95 -1.23
N ASP A 46 -13.90 -2.41 -0.31
CA ASP A 46 -12.62 -3.00 0.04
C ASP A 46 -12.78 -4.44 0.54
N LEU A 47 -13.76 -4.67 1.43
CA LEU A 47 -14.05 -5.99 1.97
C LEU A 47 -14.53 -6.96 0.88
N ASN A 48 -15.34 -6.50 -0.07
CA ASN A 48 -15.78 -7.29 -1.21
C ASN A 48 -14.60 -7.70 -2.10
N VAL A 49 -13.68 -6.78 -2.41
CA VAL A 49 -12.45 -7.09 -3.14
C VAL A 49 -11.61 -8.13 -2.40
N MET A 50 -11.51 -8.02 -1.07
CA MET A 50 -10.76 -8.98 -0.26
C MET A 50 -11.39 -10.38 -0.28
N GLU A 51 -12.72 -10.49 -0.29
CA GLU A 51 -13.41 -11.78 -0.42
C GLU A 51 -13.28 -12.38 -1.82
N LEU A 52 -13.43 -11.57 -2.89
CA LEU A 52 -13.24 -12.01 -4.28
C LEU A 52 -11.82 -12.56 -4.50
N LEU A 53 -10.81 -11.94 -3.88
CA LEU A 53 -9.41 -12.33 -4.01
C LEU A 53 -8.97 -13.36 -2.97
N LYS A 54 -9.86 -13.92 -2.16
CA LYS A 54 -9.52 -14.82 -1.05
C LYS A 54 -8.71 -16.04 -1.47
N ALA A 55 -9.03 -16.63 -2.62
CA ALA A 55 -8.32 -17.79 -3.17
C ALA A 55 -7.06 -17.42 -3.99
N VAL A 56 -6.81 -16.12 -4.21
CA VAL A 56 -5.66 -15.63 -4.98
C VAL A 56 -4.49 -15.45 -4.03
N SER A 57 -3.36 -16.13 -4.28
CA SER A 57 -2.15 -15.94 -3.46
C SER A 57 -1.32 -14.76 -3.96
N MET A 58 -1.08 -14.69 -5.27
CA MET A 58 -0.34 -13.62 -5.95
C MET A 58 -0.85 -13.44 -7.38
N GLY A 59 -0.61 -12.28 -7.98
CA GLY A 59 -0.92 -11.99 -9.38
C GLY A 59 -1.44 -10.57 -9.59
N ALA A 60 -1.72 -10.22 -10.84
CA ALA A 60 -2.43 -9.02 -11.21
C ALA A 60 -3.58 -9.38 -12.14
N GLY A 61 -4.64 -8.58 -12.11
CA GLY A 61 -5.83 -8.83 -12.93
C GLY A 61 -6.83 -7.70 -12.84
N VAL A 62 -8.01 -7.95 -13.39
CA VAL A 62 -9.14 -7.01 -13.36
C VAL A 62 -10.33 -7.73 -12.75
N LEU A 63 -10.98 -7.08 -11.78
CA LEU A 63 -12.24 -7.52 -11.20
C LEU A 63 -13.40 -6.80 -11.91
N PRO A 64 -14.52 -7.51 -12.18
CA PRO A 64 -15.72 -6.86 -12.70
C PRO A 64 -16.28 -5.87 -11.67
N GLY A 65 -16.87 -4.78 -12.16
CA GLY A 65 -17.55 -3.80 -11.31
C GLY A 65 -18.78 -4.37 -10.62
N ASN A 66 -19.13 -3.78 -9.47
CA ASN A 66 -20.26 -4.22 -8.64
C ASN A 66 -21.65 -3.73 -9.12
N SER A 67 -21.74 -3.03 -10.26
CA SER A 67 -22.97 -2.45 -10.77
C SER A 67 -23.30 -2.95 -12.19
N ASP A 68 -24.51 -3.47 -12.40
CA ASP A 68 -25.07 -3.79 -13.73
C ASP A 68 -25.36 -2.52 -14.58
N VAL A 69 -25.05 -1.34 -14.06
CA VAL A 69 -25.51 -0.03 -14.57
C VAL A 69 -24.36 0.83 -15.10
N GLU A 70 -23.12 0.50 -14.78
CA GLU A 70 -21.95 1.25 -15.23
C GLU A 70 -21.22 0.45 -16.30
N GLY A 71 -20.90 1.10 -17.41
CA GLY A 71 -20.18 0.49 -18.53
C GLY A 71 -18.73 0.15 -18.16
N PRO A 72 -17.79 0.10 -19.13
CA PRO A 72 -16.40 -0.31 -18.90
C PRO A 72 -15.61 0.48 -17.82
N ASP A 73 -16.18 1.55 -17.26
CA ASP A 73 -15.61 2.33 -16.15
C ASP A 73 -15.76 1.67 -14.76
N GLY A 74 -16.48 0.55 -14.64
CA GLY A 74 -16.64 -0.19 -13.38
C GLY A 74 -15.52 -1.18 -13.06
N GLU A 75 -14.57 -1.40 -13.97
CA GLU A 75 -13.51 -2.41 -13.82
C GLU A 75 -12.44 -1.99 -12.82
N LEU A 76 -12.12 -2.87 -11.85
CA LEU A 76 -11.08 -2.63 -10.86
C LEU A 76 -9.82 -3.46 -11.17
N ALA A 77 -8.76 -2.79 -11.62
CA ALA A 77 -7.45 -3.41 -11.72
C ALA A 77 -6.84 -3.65 -10.33
N TYR A 78 -6.30 -4.84 -10.09
CA TYR A 78 -5.66 -5.20 -8.83
C TYR A 78 -4.29 -5.84 -9.04
N MET A 79 -3.46 -5.74 -8.00
CA MET A 79 -2.24 -6.53 -7.84
C MET A 79 -2.21 -7.09 -6.42
N ARG A 80 -1.93 -8.38 -6.30
CA ARG A 80 -1.75 -9.09 -5.04
C ARG A 80 -0.35 -9.71 -5.03
N ALA A 81 0.41 -9.43 -3.99
CA ALA A 81 1.77 -9.93 -3.86
C ALA A 81 2.10 -10.14 -2.39
N HIS A 82 3.12 -10.97 -2.12
CA HIS A 82 3.71 -11.05 -0.81
C HIS A 82 4.71 -9.91 -0.60
N PHE A 83 4.80 -9.43 0.63
CA PHE A 83 5.76 -8.40 1.01
C PHE A 83 6.62 -8.90 2.16
N GLU A 84 7.93 -8.71 2.05
CA GLU A 84 8.81 -8.76 3.21
C GLU A 84 8.68 -7.45 3.97
N ARG A 85 8.36 -7.56 5.26
CA ARG A 85 8.21 -6.44 6.17
C ARG A 85 9.49 -6.28 7.00
N VAL A 86 10.15 -5.14 6.88
CA VAL A 86 11.36 -4.79 7.62
C VAL A 86 11.08 -3.59 8.51
N VAL A 87 11.16 -3.79 9.82
CA VAL A 87 11.01 -2.71 10.81
C VAL A 87 12.41 -2.18 11.14
N GLY A 88 12.70 -0.94 10.75
CA GLY A 88 13.98 -0.30 11.03
C GLY A 88 14.03 0.33 12.43
N SER A 89 12.95 0.96 12.85
CA SER A 89 12.83 1.61 14.16
C SER A 89 11.36 1.87 14.52
N LYS A 90 11.10 2.55 15.65
CA LYS A 90 9.76 3.08 15.96
C LYS A 90 9.25 4.12 14.94
N ASP A 91 10.17 4.68 14.16
CA ASP A 91 9.95 5.77 13.22
C ASP A 91 10.12 5.33 11.76
N SER A 92 10.46 4.06 11.49
CA SER A 92 10.67 3.56 10.14
C SER A 92 10.28 2.10 9.92
N GLU A 93 9.53 1.85 8.85
CA GLU A 93 9.13 0.52 8.39
C GLU A 93 9.14 0.48 6.87
N THR A 94 9.51 -0.67 6.29
CA THR A 94 9.56 -0.86 4.84
C THR A 94 8.90 -2.17 4.43
N LEU A 95 8.16 -2.12 3.33
CA LEU A 95 7.57 -3.26 2.66
C LEU A 95 8.26 -3.46 1.31
N TYR A 96 8.92 -4.60 1.14
CA TYR A 96 9.55 -5.01 -0.12
C TYR A 96 8.67 -6.06 -0.81
N MET A 97 8.17 -5.77 -2.01
CA MET A 97 7.42 -6.74 -2.78
C MET A 97 8.32 -7.92 -3.16
N LEU A 98 7.88 -9.13 -2.83
CA LEU A 98 8.57 -10.36 -3.17
C LEU A 98 8.19 -10.79 -4.59
N SER A 99 9.19 -11.01 -5.44
CA SER A 99 8.99 -11.62 -6.75
C SER A 99 8.91 -13.14 -6.62
N PRO A 100 7.97 -13.82 -7.31
CA PRO A 100 7.89 -15.29 -7.34
C PRO A 100 9.18 -15.95 -7.83
N GLU A 101 9.91 -15.27 -8.73
CA GLU A 101 11.12 -15.78 -9.39
C GLU A 101 12.40 -15.63 -8.53
N GLY A 102 12.30 -15.01 -7.35
CA GLY A 102 13.35 -14.97 -6.32
C GLY A 102 14.68 -14.26 -6.65
N ASN A 103 14.91 -13.82 -7.89
CA ASN A 103 16.26 -13.46 -8.35
C ASN A 103 16.43 -12.02 -8.89
N THR A 104 15.34 -11.26 -8.98
CA THR A 104 15.36 -9.83 -9.35
C THR A 104 14.78 -9.05 -8.19
N GLY A 105 15.58 -8.17 -7.56
CA GLY A 105 15.18 -7.40 -6.38
C GLY A 105 13.82 -6.69 -6.51
N PRO A 106 13.28 -6.14 -5.40
CA PRO A 106 11.87 -5.79 -5.31
C PRO A 106 11.40 -4.85 -6.41
N GLU A 107 10.35 -5.24 -7.14
CA GLU A 107 9.77 -4.41 -8.21
C GLU A 107 9.09 -3.16 -7.65
N LEU A 108 8.53 -3.28 -6.44
CA LEU A 108 7.94 -2.21 -5.64
C LEU A 108 8.51 -2.24 -4.22
N SER A 109 8.82 -1.06 -3.69
CA SER A 109 9.13 -0.86 -2.26
C SER A 109 8.36 0.31 -1.70
N ILE A 110 7.79 0.13 -0.51
CA ILE A 110 7.01 1.15 0.20
C ILE A 110 7.70 1.44 1.54
N PHE A 111 8.10 2.68 1.75
CA PHE A 111 8.79 3.16 2.95
C PHE A 111 7.83 4.03 3.75
N PHE A 112 7.69 3.76 5.04
CA PHE A 112 7.01 4.60 6.00
C PHE A 112 8.08 5.23 6.89
N VAL A 113 8.15 6.55 6.95
CA VAL A 113 9.22 7.25 7.67
C VAL A 113 8.66 8.45 8.42
N ARG A 114 8.97 8.55 9.71
CA ARG A 114 8.87 9.80 10.46
C ARG A 114 10.18 10.57 10.31
N ILE A 115 10.09 11.78 9.76
CA ILE A 115 11.21 12.71 9.59
C ILE A 115 11.28 13.71 10.74
#